data_AF-A0A5C7TLY3-F1
#
_entry.id   AF-A0A5C7TLY3-F1
#
_cell.length_a   1.000
_cell.length_b   1.000
_cell.length_c   1.000
_cell.angle_alpha   90.00
_cell.angle_beta   90.00
_cell.angle_gamma   90.00
#
_symmetry.space_group_name_H-M   'P 1'
#
loop_
_entity.id
_entity.type
_entity.pdbx_description
1 polymer ?
#
loop_
_entity_poly.entity_id
_entity_poly.type
_entity_poly.pdbx_seq_one_letter_code
_entity_poly.pdbx_strand_id
1 'polypeptide(L)'
;MKNLRIAIVLSAIVLSSCGGSEGNSDNETLTNEFQAKLSNTSWEKGCSVYNKFLSDDLKDAWNVKIKLSIDSSLEATYRTEYFHPNDTECNSMMFDALDVSRFDIRGKVISEESIDANALNEIFIYKSGGRELTLDYTLIYIDGERLYFGQSSAQNSGKTLETRHSSISLNNYFRKIIK
;
A
#
# COMPACT_ATOMS: atom_id res chain seq x y z
N MET A 1 -1.83 40.39 -71.56
CA MET A 1 -2.78 39.57 -70.78
C MET A 1 -1.97 38.64 -69.89
N LYS A 2 -2.22 38.70 -68.56
CA LYS A 2 -1.42 38.05 -67.52
C LYS A 2 -1.78 36.55 -67.44
N ASN A 3 -0.80 35.67 -67.60
CA ASN A 3 -0.95 34.26 -67.24
C ASN A 3 -0.28 34.04 -65.88
N LEU A 4 -1.12 33.99 -64.84
CA LEU A 4 -0.73 33.69 -63.47
C LEU A 4 -0.46 32.16 -63.38
N ARG A 5 0.79 31.75 -63.16
CA ARG A 5 1.12 30.35 -62.84
C ARG A 5 1.22 30.23 -61.32
N ILE A 6 0.26 29.54 -60.72
CA ILE A 6 0.28 29.18 -59.30
C ILE A 6 1.07 27.88 -59.18
N ALA A 7 2.25 27.94 -58.58
CA ALA A 7 3.00 26.76 -58.17
C ALA A 7 2.49 26.31 -56.80
N ILE A 8 1.79 25.18 -56.76
CA ILE A 8 1.39 24.54 -55.49
C ILE A 8 2.52 23.58 -55.12
N VAL A 9 3.27 23.94 -54.08
CA VAL A 9 4.25 23.06 -53.45
C VAL A 9 3.51 22.23 -52.41
N LEU A 10 3.26 20.94 -52.70
CA LEU A 10 2.82 19.98 -51.70
C LEU A 10 4.03 19.56 -50.85
N SER A 11 4.15 20.15 -49.65
CA SER A 11 5.03 19.60 -48.61
C SER A 11 4.37 18.36 -48.02
N ALA A 12 4.89 17.18 -48.35
CA ALA A 12 4.57 15.95 -47.67
C ALA A 12 5.14 16.01 -46.24
N ILE A 13 4.25 16.16 -45.26
CA ILE A 13 4.60 15.97 -43.85
C ILE A 13 4.66 14.47 -43.62
N VAL A 14 5.88 13.93 -43.52
CA VAL A 14 6.10 12.57 -43.02
C VAL A 14 5.95 12.63 -41.51
N LEU A 15 4.80 12.20 -41.00
CA LEU A 15 4.62 11.93 -39.57
C LEU A 15 5.34 10.61 -39.27
N SER A 16 6.59 10.69 -38.81
CA SER A 16 7.24 9.56 -38.16
C SER A 16 6.59 9.35 -36.80
N SER A 17 5.70 8.35 -36.73
CA SER A 17 5.25 7.77 -35.46
C SER A 17 6.46 7.16 -34.76
N CYS A 18 7.05 7.88 -33.80
CA CYS A 18 7.87 7.25 -32.76
C CYS A 18 6.94 6.45 -31.86
N GLY A 19 6.63 5.23 -32.30
CA GLY A 19 6.15 4.17 -31.41
C GLY A 19 7.31 3.74 -30.53
N GLY A 20 7.57 4.50 -29.47
CA GLY A 20 8.40 4.08 -28.37
C GLY A 20 7.59 3.13 -27.49
N SER A 21 7.65 1.83 -27.78
CA SER A 21 7.30 0.82 -26.80
C SER A 21 8.42 0.79 -25.77
N GLU A 22 8.35 1.67 -24.77
CA GLU A 22 9.18 1.56 -23.57
C GLU A 22 8.71 0.34 -22.79
N GLY A 23 9.41 -0.76 -23.06
CA GLY A 23 9.24 -2.02 -22.35
C GLY A 23 9.83 -1.91 -20.95
N ASN A 24 8.97 -2.08 -19.95
CA ASN A 24 9.08 -2.93 -18.75
C ASN A 24 10.36 -2.94 -17.87
N SER A 25 11.50 -2.34 -18.23
CA SER A 25 12.75 -2.40 -17.48
C SER A 25 12.80 -1.45 -16.28
N ASP A 26 12.15 -0.29 -16.41
CA ASP A 26 12.16 0.74 -15.37
C ASP A 26 11.33 0.32 -14.15
N ASN A 27 10.23 -0.40 -14.40
CA ASN A 27 9.33 -0.85 -13.34
C ASN A 27 9.97 -1.97 -12.49
N GLU A 28 10.70 -2.91 -13.10
CA GLU A 28 11.42 -3.97 -12.38
C GLU A 28 12.53 -3.40 -11.48
N THR A 29 13.32 -2.45 -11.99
CA THR A 29 14.41 -1.83 -11.23
C THR A 29 13.89 -1.04 -10.03
N LEU A 30 12.83 -0.25 -10.22
CA LEU A 30 12.20 0.53 -9.15
C LEU A 30 11.51 -0.35 -8.10
N THR A 31 10.92 -1.47 -8.53
CA THR A 31 10.32 -2.45 -7.62
C THR A 31 11.38 -3.09 -6.74
N ASN A 32 12.54 -3.46 -7.31
CA ASN A 32 13.66 -4.00 -6.55
C ASN A 32 14.22 -3.00 -5.53
N GLU A 33 14.33 -1.72 -5.89
CA GLU A 33 14.76 -0.67 -4.96
C GLU A 33 13.77 -0.49 -3.81
N PHE A 34 12.46 -0.51 -4.11
CA PHE A 34 11.43 -0.40 -3.07
C PHE A 34 11.43 -1.61 -2.14
N GLN A 35 11.53 -2.83 -2.69
CA GLN A 35 11.64 -4.04 -1.89
C GLN A 35 12.86 -3.97 -0.97
N ALA A 36 14.02 -3.53 -1.46
CA ALA A 36 15.22 -3.36 -0.64
C ALA A 36 15.03 -2.34 0.51
N LYS A 37 14.22 -1.30 0.32
CA LYS A 37 13.88 -0.33 1.39
C LYS A 37 12.94 -0.92 2.45
N LEU A 38 12.13 -1.91 2.07
CA LEU A 38 11.13 -2.54 2.93
C LEU A 38 11.67 -3.79 3.64
N SER A 39 12.56 -4.55 3.01
CA SER A 39 13.16 -5.76 3.56
C SER A 39 13.96 -5.47 4.84
N ASN A 40 13.88 -6.39 5.80
CA ASN A 40 14.57 -6.32 7.09
C ASN A 40 14.26 -5.04 7.90
N THR A 41 13.02 -4.57 7.83
CA THR A 41 12.58 -3.39 8.58
C THR A 41 11.64 -3.76 9.72
N SER A 42 11.55 -2.88 10.72
CA SER A 42 10.61 -3.00 11.81
C SER A 42 9.87 -1.69 11.98
N TRP A 43 8.58 -1.76 12.26
CA TRP A 43 7.67 -0.63 12.31
C TRP A 43 6.68 -0.77 13.47
N GLU A 44 6.19 0.35 13.99
CA GLU A 44 5.19 0.39 15.06
C GLU A 44 4.06 1.35 14.71
N LYS A 45 2.82 0.89 14.84
CA LYS A 45 1.65 1.74 14.97
C LYS A 45 1.37 1.93 16.45
N GLY A 46 1.40 3.20 16.88
CA GLY A 46 1.18 3.58 18.27
C GLY A 46 -0.24 3.26 18.77
N CYS A 47 -0.46 3.53 20.05
CA CYS A 47 -1.73 3.25 20.72
C CYS A 47 -2.90 3.88 19.95
N SER A 48 -3.86 3.06 19.53
CA SER A 48 -5.04 3.52 18.80
C SER A 48 -6.24 2.63 19.11
N VAL A 49 -7.44 3.20 18.96
CA VAL A 49 -8.68 2.48 19.21
C VAL A 49 -8.93 1.43 18.11
N TYR A 50 -9.34 0.23 18.52
CA TYR A 50 -9.67 -0.91 17.70
C TYR A 50 -11.04 -1.47 18.11
N ASN A 51 -12.00 -1.39 17.19
CA ASN A 51 -13.40 -1.76 17.41
C ASN A 51 -13.88 -2.89 16.48
N LYS A 52 -12.96 -3.67 15.92
CA LYS A 52 -13.25 -4.72 14.92
C LYS A 52 -13.16 -6.13 15.51
N PHE A 53 -13.78 -6.37 16.66
CA PHE A 53 -13.95 -7.72 17.19
C PHE A 53 -15.30 -8.28 16.78
N LEU A 54 -15.32 -9.55 16.38
CA LEU A 54 -16.55 -10.28 16.02
C LEU A 54 -17.20 -10.98 17.22
N SER A 55 -16.50 -11.12 18.35
CA SER A 55 -17.04 -11.83 19.51
C SER A 55 -17.86 -10.89 20.38
N ASP A 56 -19.03 -11.37 20.81
CA ASP A 56 -19.92 -10.66 21.73
C ASP A 56 -19.29 -10.35 23.09
N ASP A 57 -18.19 -11.04 23.45
CA ASP A 57 -17.46 -10.86 24.70
C ASP A 57 -16.45 -9.69 24.65
N LEU A 58 -16.15 -9.17 23.46
CA LEU A 58 -15.21 -8.08 23.22
C LEU A 58 -15.88 -6.89 22.50
N LYS A 59 -17.14 -6.60 22.85
CA LYS A 59 -17.95 -5.53 22.25
C LYS A 59 -17.37 -4.13 22.42
N ASP A 60 -16.63 -3.91 23.50
CA ASP A 60 -16.03 -2.61 23.77
C ASP A 60 -14.88 -2.32 22.81
N ALA A 61 -14.64 -1.05 22.49
CA ALA A 61 -13.51 -0.66 21.67
C ALA A 61 -12.22 -0.78 22.50
N TRP A 62 -11.32 -1.69 22.13
CA TRP A 62 -10.03 -1.89 22.80
C TRP A 62 -9.00 -0.92 22.26
N ASN A 63 -7.95 -0.65 23.04
CA ASN A 63 -6.79 0.05 22.52
C ASN A 63 -5.76 -0.98 22.04
N VAL A 64 -5.05 -0.67 20.95
CA VAL A 64 -4.04 -1.56 20.37
C VAL A 64 -2.76 -0.84 20.01
N LYS A 65 -1.64 -1.56 20.14
CA LYS A 65 -0.35 -1.24 19.50
C LYS A 65 -0.03 -2.37 18.53
N ILE A 66 0.46 -2.02 17.34
CA ILE A 66 0.80 -3.01 16.31
C ILE A 66 2.27 -2.87 15.98
N LYS A 67 3.02 -3.95 16.17
CA LYS A 67 4.42 -4.06 15.74
C LYS A 67 4.46 -4.89 14.47
N LEU A 68 5.06 -4.34 13.42
CA LEU A 68 5.23 -4.97 12.13
C LEU A 68 6.72 -5.21 11.88
N SER A 69 7.11 -6.44 11.62
CA SER A 69 8.45 -6.78 11.15
C SER A 69 8.35 -7.35 9.74
N ILE A 70 9.20 -6.88 8.82
CA ILE A 70 9.25 -7.36 7.45
C ILE A 70 10.66 -7.92 7.23
N ASP A 71 10.75 -9.20 6.89
CA ASP A 71 12.04 -9.87 6.69
C ASP A 71 12.58 -9.69 5.26
N SER A 72 13.69 -10.36 4.93
CA SER A 72 14.29 -10.30 3.60
C SER A 72 13.44 -10.93 2.50
N SER A 73 12.53 -11.85 2.85
CA SER A 73 11.62 -12.54 1.93
C SER A 73 10.29 -11.82 1.73
N LEU A 74 10.15 -10.62 2.33
CA LEU A 74 8.90 -9.86 2.40
C LEU A 74 7.80 -10.59 3.17
N GLU A 75 8.18 -11.48 4.08
CA GLU A 75 7.26 -11.99 5.09
C GLU A 75 7.08 -10.93 6.18
N ALA A 76 5.83 -10.54 6.38
CA ALA A 76 5.38 -9.54 7.32
C ALA A 76 4.76 -10.23 8.53
N THR A 77 5.39 -10.05 9.69
CA THR A 77 4.87 -10.50 10.98
C THR A 77 4.26 -9.32 11.72
N TYR A 78 2.96 -9.40 12.00
CA TYR A 78 2.22 -8.47 12.82
C TYR A 78 2.05 -9.03 14.22
N ARG A 79 2.54 -8.30 15.22
CA ARG A 79 2.20 -8.53 16.62
C ARG A 79 1.27 -7.41 17.08
N THR A 80 0.02 -7.76 17.35
CA THR A 80 -0.97 -6.81 17.88
C THR A 80 -1.10 -7.03 19.38
N GLU A 81 -0.74 -6.02 20.15
CA GLU A 81 -0.90 -5.99 21.61
C GLU A 81 -2.24 -5.29 21.93
N TYR A 82 -3.04 -5.92 22.79
CA TYR A 82 -4.36 -5.43 23.18
C TYR A 82 -4.36 -4.91 24.61
N PHE A 83 -5.02 -3.78 24.79
CA PHE A 83 -5.07 -3.03 26.04
C PHE A 83 -6.52 -2.72 26.38
N HIS A 84 -6.81 -2.72 27.68
CA HIS A 84 -8.16 -2.47 28.17
C HIS A 84 -8.71 -1.15 27.59
N PRO A 85 -10.03 -1.04 27.31
CA PRO A 85 -10.63 0.18 26.76
C PRO A 85 -10.29 1.47 27.54
N ASN A 86 -10.15 1.37 28.86
CA ASN A 86 -9.78 2.49 29.75
C ASN A 86 -8.27 2.82 29.75
N ASP A 87 -7.40 1.98 29.18
CA ASP A 87 -5.96 2.23 29.06
C ASP A 87 -5.66 2.90 27.72
N THR A 88 -5.94 4.20 27.64
CA THR A 88 -5.77 5.02 26.43
C THR A 88 -4.30 5.28 26.05
N GLU A 89 -3.37 4.95 26.95
CA GLU A 89 -1.92 5.09 26.72
C GLU A 89 -1.26 3.76 26.34
N CYS A 90 -2.02 2.66 26.44
CA CYS A 90 -1.55 1.30 26.19
C CYS A 90 -0.31 0.97 27.06
N ASN A 91 -0.45 1.12 28.37
CA ASN A 91 0.60 0.88 29.36
C ASN A 91 0.60 -0.56 29.91
N SER A 92 -0.56 -1.22 29.96
CA SER A 92 -0.74 -2.56 30.56
C SER A 92 -1.38 -3.52 29.54
N MET A 93 -0.54 -4.28 28.86
CA MET A 93 -0.99 -5.26 27.86
C MET A 93 -1.78 -6.39 28.53
N MET A 94 -2.94 -6.71 27.96
CA MET A 94 -3.86 -7.74 28.45
C MET A 94 -3.61 -9.07 27.75
N PHE A 95 -3.48 -9.03 26.43
CA PHE A 95 -3.14 -10.18 25.59
C PHE A 95 -2.56 -9.68 24.26
N ASP A 96 -2.00 -10.60 23.48
CA ASP A 96 -1.50 -10.31 22.16
C ASP A 96 -1.96 -11.32 21.10
N ALA A 97 -1.62 -10.99 19.86
CA ALA A 97 -1.98 -11.74 18.68
C ALA A 97 -0.87 -11.68 17.66
N LEU A 98 -0.75 -12.75 16.90
CA LEU A 98 0.25 -12.90 15.86
C LEU A 98 -0.44 -13.20 14.54
N ASP A 99 -0.19 -12.38 13.54
CA ASP A 99 -0.60 -12.63 12.16
C ASP A 99 0.64 -12.58 11.27
N VAL A 100 0.72 -13.49 10.30
CA VAL A 100 1.85 -13.58 9.37
C VAL A 100 1.30 -13.52 7.96
N SER A 101 1.83 -12.61 7.15
CA SER A 101 1.50 -12.48 5.75
C SER A 101 2.76 -12.39 4.90
N ARG A 102 2.60 -12.53 3.59
CA ARG A 102 3.64 -12.30 2.60
C ARG A 102 3.21 -11.16 1.70
N PHE A 103 4.10 -10.21 1.49
CA PHE A 103 3.89 -9.09 0.57
C PHE A 103 4.35 -9.44 -0.83
N ASP A 104 3.47 -9.20 -1.79
CA ASP A 104 3.73 -9.24 -3.22
C ASP A 104 3.62 -7.82 -3.79
N ILE A 105 4.77 -7.22 -4.10
CA ILE A 105 4.87 -5.84 -4.62
C ILE A 105 4.81 -5.88 -6.14
N ARG A 106 3.75 -5.30 -6.72
CA ARG A 106 3.44 -5.42 -8.16
C ARG A 106 3.92 -4.25 -9.02
N GLY A 107 4.57 -3.27 -8.41
CA GLY A 107 5.13 -2.09 -9.08
C GLY A 107 4.43 -0.79 -8.69
N LYS A 108 4.86 0.31 -9.29
CA LYS A 108 4.40 1.67 -8.95
C LYS A 108 2.99 1.95 -9.49
N VAL A 109 2.21 2.66 -8.68
CA VAL A 109 0.87 3.16 -9.03
C VAL A 109 0.65 4.50 -8.34
N ILE A 110 -0.24 5.32 -8.91
CA ILE A 110 -0.65 6.59 -8.31
C ILE A 110 -1.98 6.35 -7.57
N SER A 111 -2.05 6.71 -6.28
CA SER A 111 -3.29 6.61 -5.50
C SER A 111 -4.33 7.65 -5.95
N GLU A 112 -5.57 7.54 -5.47
CA GLU A 112 -6.61 8.54 -5.75
C GLU A 112 -6.22 9.94 -5.25
N GLU A 113 -5.44 10.01 -4.18
CA GLU A 113 -4.89 11.26 -3.62
C GLU A 113 -3.65 11.76 -4.37
N SER A 114 -3.35 11.20 -5.55
CA SER A 114 -2.16 11.52 -6.35
C SER A 114 -0.83 11.26 -5.64
N ILE A 115 -0.78 10.22 -4.79
CA ILE A 115 0.44 9.78 -4.10
C ILE A 115 1.10 8.67 -4.92
N ASP A 116 2.39 8.82 -5.21
CA ASP A 116 3.21 7.77 -5.80
C ASP A 116 3.45 6.65 -4.77
N ALA A 117 2.78 5.51 -4.98
CA ALA A 117 2.83 4.34 -4.10
C ALA A 117 3.21 3.08 -4.90
N ASN A 118 3.27 1.94 -4.21
CA ASN A 118 3.39 0.64 -4.86
C ASN A 118 2.12 -0.17 -4.65
N ALA A 119 1.69 -0.88 -5.68
CA ALA A 119 0.62 -1.86 -5.58
C ALA A 119 1.11 -3.02 -4.71
N LEU A 120 0.31 -3.33 -3.69
CA LEU A 120 0.56 -4.40 -2.73
C LEU A 120 -0.54 -5.46 -2.90
N ASN A 121 -0.11 -6.71 -2.93
CA ASN A 121 -0.96 -7.86 -2.70
C ASN A 121 -0.48 -8.57 -1.45
N GLU A 122 -1.26 -8.50 -0.37
CA GLU A 122 -0.94 -9.14 0.90
C GLU A 122 -1.62 -10.50 1.03
N ILE A 123 -0.85 -11.55 1.27
CA ILE A 123 -1.36 -12.92 1.42
C ILE A 123 -1.07 -13.40 2.83
N PHE A 124 -2.11 -13.55 3.65
CA PHE A 124 -1.97 -14.08 5.01
C PHE A 124 -1.69 -15.59 4.99
N ILE A 125 -0.57 -16.00 5.59
CA ILE A 125 -0.13 -17.38 5.77
C ILE A 125 -0.66 -17.93 7.09
N TYR A 126 -0.74 -17.07 8.11
CA TYR A 126 -1.24 -17.41 9.43
C TYR A 126 -2.06 -16.26 10.01
N LYS A 127 -3.18 -16.58 10.66
CA LYS A 127 -4.00 -15.63 11.42
C LYS A 127 -4.33 -16.21 12.79
N SER A 128 -4.02 -15.47 13.84
CA SER A 128 -4.37 -15.89 15.20
C SER A 128 -5.85 -15.61 15.49
N GLY A 129 -6.62 -16.68 15.71
CA GLY A 129 -7.98 -16.67 16.27
C GLY A 129 -9.02 -15.83 15.53
N GLY A 130 -9.82 -16.47 14.67
CA GLY A 130 -11.21 -16.11 14.30
C GLY A 130 -11.54 -14.68 13.84
N ARG A 131 -10.55 -13.81 13.67
CA ARG A 131 -10.74 -12.39 13.32
C ARG A 131 -10.89 -12.26 11.80
N GLU A 132 -11.98 -11.62 11.35
CA GLU A 132 -12.04 -11.02 10.01
C GLU A 132 -11.18 -9.77 9.95
N LEU A 133 -9.87 -9.94 10.08
CA LEU A 133 -8.91 -8.96 9.56
C LEU A 133 -8.37 -9.53 8.27
N THR A 134 -9.15 -9.44 7.21
CA THR A 134 -8.55 -9.19 5.90
C THR A 134 -8.33 -7.69 5.86
N LEU A 135 -7.19 -7.25 6.43
CA LEU A 135 -6.64 -5.97 6.02
C LEU A 135 -6.27 -6.18 4.54
N ASP A 136 -7.22 -5.90 3.66
CA ASP A 136 -7.03 -6.00 2.21
C ASP A 136 -6.27 -4.76 1.77
N TYR A 137 -5.01 -4.68 2.19
CA TYR A 137 -4.13 -3.61 1.75
C TYR A 137 -3.80 -3.84 0.27
N THR A 138 -4.06 -2.80 -0.50
CA THR A 138 -3.87 -2.77 -1.95
C THR A 138 -2.73 -1.87 -2.37
N LEU A 139 -2.29 -0.98 -1.47
CA LEU A 139 -1.18 -0.06 -1.68
C LEU A 139 -0.23 -0.05 -0.48
N ILE A 140 1.03 0.25 -0.76
CA ILE A 140 2.05 0.49 0.25
C ILE A 140 2.93 1.68 -0.15
N TYR A 141 3.22 2.55 0.82
CA TYR A 141 3.96 3.78 0.60
C TYR A 141 4.92 4.04 1.76
N ILE A 142 6.14 4.46 1.45
CA ILE A 142 7.17 4.82 2.44
C ILE A 142 7.52 6.29 2.26
N ASP A 143 7.38 7.08 3.33
CA ASP A 143 7.85 8.46 3.44
C ASP A 143 8.84 8.57 4.60
N GLY A 144 10.12 8.40 4.29
CA GLY A 144 11.20 8.40 5.28
C GLY A 144 11.00 7.34 6.38
N GLU A 145 10.62 7.79 7.58
CA GLU A 145 10.40 6.94 8.76
C GLU A 145 8.92 6.55 8.94
N ARG A 146 8.07 6.77 7.94
CA ARG A 146 6.65 6.43 7.99
C ARG A 146 6.29 5.45 6.89
N LEU A 147 5.60 4.38 7.28
CA LEU A 147 5.05 3.36 6.39
C LEU A 147 3.52 3.45 6.41
N TYR A 148 2.93 3.60 5.23
CA TYR A 148 1.49 3.72 5.04
C TYR A 148 0.99 2.53 4.21
N PHE A 149 -0.24 2.13 4.50
CA PHE A 149 -0.97 1.17 3.70
C PHE A 149 -2.23 1.83 3.16
N GLY A 150 -2.55 1.55 1.90
CA GLY A 150 -3.81 1.94 1.29
C GLY A 150 -4.75 0.75 1.13
N GLN A 151 -6.04 1.05 1.09
CA GLN A 151 -7.12 0.07 0.91
C GLN A 151 -7.98 0.48 -0.29
N SER A 152 -8.68 -0.50 -0.86
CA SER A 152 -9.68 -0.23 -1.90
C SER A 152 -10.70 0.78 -1.38
N SER A 153 -10.90 1.88 -2.11
CA SER A 153 -11.98 2.82 -1.79
C SER A 153 -13.30 2.29 -2.32
N ALA A 154 -14.39 2.49 -1.58
CA ALA A 154 -15.73 2.05 -1.97
C ALA A 154 -16.32 2.88 -3.14
N GLN A 155 -15.62 3.92 -3.60
CA GLN A 155 -16.18 4.91 -4.52
C GLN A 155 -16.06 4.53 -6.01
N ASN A 156 -15.35 3.47 -6.38
CA ASN A 156 -15.26 3.06 -7.79
C ASN A 156 -15.30 1.55 -8.03
N SER A 157 -16.05 1.15 -9.06
CA SER A 157 -16.38 -0.23 -9.45
C SER A 157 -15.32 -0.91 -10.32
N GLY A 158 -14.04 -0.57 -10.13
CA GLY A 158 -12.93 -1.16 -10.88
C GLY A 158 -13.01 -2.69 -10.88
N LYS A 159 -13.23 -3.28 -12.06
CA LYS A 159 -13.47 -4.73 -12.17
C LYS A 159 -12.18 -5.54 -12.05
N THR A 160 -11.02 -4.92 -12.33
CA THR A 160 -9.69 -5.55 -12.29
C THR A 160 -8.83 -4.94 -11.18
N LEU A 161 -7.82 -5.66 -10.69
CA LEU A 161 -6.86 -5.15 -9.70
C LEU A 161 -6.20 -3.82 -10.12
N GLU A 162 -5.89 -3.68 -11.42
CA GLU A 162 -5.30 -2.48 -12.02
C GLU A 162 -6.27 -1.28 -12.07
N THR A 163 -7.58 -1.54 -12.06
CA THR A 163 -8.62 -0.51 -12.13
C THR A 163 -9.32 -0.27 -10.80
N ARG A 164 -8.96 -1.01 -9.74
CA ARG A 164 -9.51 -0.80 -8.39
C ARG A 164 -8.86 0.41 -7.76
N HIS A 165 -9.68 1.44 -7.59
CA HIS A 165 -9.30 2.66 -6.92
C HIS A 165 -8.92 2.36 -5.46
N SER A 166 -7.79 2.90 -5.03
CA SER A 166 -7.24 2.67 -3.69
C SER A 166 -6.77 4.00 -3.11
N SER A 167 -7.06 4.19 -1.83
CA SER A 167 -6.81 5.41 -1.07
C SER A 167 -5.76 5.16 -0.01
N ILE A 168 -4.87 6.13 0.24
CA ILE A 168 -3.89 6.09 1.32
C ILE A 168 -4.24 7.13 2.38
N SER A 169 -4.51 6.67 3.61
CA SER A 169 -4.72 7.57 4.75
C SER A 169 -3.38 8.01 5.36
N LEU A 170 -2.97 9.26 5.11
CA LEU A 170 -1.75 9.83 5.69
C LEU A 170 -1.82 10.05 7.22
N ASN A 171 -3.00 9.89 7.82
CA ASN A 171 -3.17 9.93 9.27
C ASN A 171 -2.94 8.55 9.94
N ASN A 172 -2.88 7.48 9.16
CA ASN A 172 -2.74 6.11 9.64
C ASN A 172 -1.44 5.51 9.10
N TYR A 173 -0.42 5.48 9.96
CA TYR A 173 0.91 5.02 9.57
C TYR A 173 1.60 4.26 10.67
N PHE A 174 2.57 3.44 10.28
CA PHE A 174 3.56 2.87 11.16
C PHE A 174 4.81 3.75 11.15
N ARG A 175 5.43 3.90 12.31
CA ARG A 175 6.72 4.58 12.50
C ARG A 175 7.84 3.57 12.46
N LYS A 176 8.95 3.90 11.82
CA LYS A 176 10.13 3.04 11.76
C LYS A 176 10.70 2.84 13.16
N ILE A 177 11.00 1.60 13.51
CA ILE A 177 11.77 1.25 14.70
C ILE A 177 13.23 1.12 14.27
N ILE A 178 14.09 2.00 14.78
CA ILE A 178 15.54 1.89 14.61
C ILE A 178 16.02 0.93 15.70
N LYS A 179 16.64 -0.19 15.28
CA LYS A 179 17.32 -1.13 16.18
C LYS A 179 18.79 -0.79 16.29
#